data_AF-A0A0G0JJC3-F1
#
_entry.id   AF-A0A0G0JJC3-F1
#
_cell.length_a   1.000
_cell.length_b   1.000
_cell.length_c   1.000
_cell.angle_alpha   90.00
_cell.angle_beta   90.00
_cell.angle_gamma   90.00
#
_symmetry.space_group_name_H-M   'P 1'
#
loop_
_entity.id
_entity.type
_entity.pdbx_description
1 polymer ?
#
loop_
_entity_poly.entity_id
_entity_poly.type
_entity_poly.pdbx_seq_one_letter_code
_entity_poly.pdbx_strand_id
1 'polypeptide(L)'
;MNMKTAHNKTCVIYSRTACTVVDGKDGSILGQRELCMQTAKNFGYEVIGTYEDYGTSGHSTKRTGLTKLLNQYKQQQVDYLLVTHIDRFARNIADYFKLKEQLAQTNTKIVPCLQPELANNPLFESIFMSVAQWESEEHSRRTKLGIIKRKERMAKYGK
;
A
#
# COMPACT_ATOMS: atom_id res chain seq x y z
N MET A 1 -21.83 -31.05 22.86
CA MET A 1 -20.38 -31.05 23.15
C MET A 1 -19.67 -30.43 21.95
N ASN A 2 -18.95 -29.32 22.20
CA ASN A 2 -18.02 -28.55 21.34
C ASN A 2 -18.51 -28.01 19.98
N MET A 3 -19.13 -26.83 20.03
CA MET A 3 -19.08 -25.88 18.93
C MET A 3 -17.63 -25.39 18.80
N LYS A 4 -16.95 -25.71 17.70
CA LYS A 4 -15.70 -25.05 17.32
C LYS A 4 -16.01 -23.55 17.19
N THR A 5 -15.45 -22.74 18.09
CA THR A 5 -15.49 -21.28 18.00
C THR A 5 -15.02 -20.85 16.63
N ALA A 6 -15.92 -20.23 15.84
CA ALA A 6 -15.52 -19.56 14.62
C ALA A 6 -14.57 -18.43 15.03
N HIS A 7 -13.28 -18.57 14.72
CA HIS A 7 -12.32 -17.51 14.98
C HIS A 7 -12.70 -16.30 14.14
N ASN A 8 -12.87 -15.14 14.79
CA ASN A 8 -13.02 -13.89 14.08
C ASN A 8 -11.80 -13.68 13.18
N LYS A 9 -12.07 -13.24 11.96
CA LYS A 9 -11.01 -12.90 11.03
C LYS A 9 -10.25 -11.68 11.54
N THR A 10 -8.93 -11.72 11.45
CA THR A 10 -8.07 -10.64 11.97
C THR A 10 -7.75 -9.63 10.89
N CYS A 11 -7.64 -8.36 11.27
CA CYS A 11 -7.23 -7.30 10.37
C CYS A 11 -6.30 -6.30 11.05
N VAL A 12 -5.52 -5.64 10.21
CA VAL A 12 -4.69 -4.49 10.58
C VAL A 12 -5.08 -3.30 9.72
N ILE A 13 -4.94 -2.11 10.28
CA ILE A 13 -5.26 -0.86 9.60
C ILE A 13 -3.97 -0.13 9.27
N TYR A 14 -3.87 0.39 8.05
CA TYR A 14 -2.79 1.28 7.66
C TYR A 14 -3.31 2.60 7.11
N SER A 15 -2.77 3.70 7.60
CA SER A 15 -3.14 5.05 7.19
C SER A 15 -1.90 5.90 6.92
N ARG A 16 -2.01 6.82 5.96
CA ARG A 16 -0.88 7.67 5.57
C ARG A 16 -1.36 9.08 5.25
N THR A 17 -0.62 10.08 5.69
CA THR A 17 -0.87 11.49 5.36
C THR A 17 0.40 12.16 4.85
N ALA A 18 0.25 13.21 4.05
CA ALA A 18 1.37 14.06 3.62
C ALA A 18 1.59 15.25 4.56
N CYS A 19 0.71 15.45 5.54
CA CYS A 19 0.79 16.53 6.52
C CYS A 19 1.59 16.12 7.75
N THR A 20 2.34 17.07 8.30
CA THR A 20 2.92 16.92 9.63
C THR A 20 1.82 17.09 10.66
N VAL A 21 1.95 16.37 11.77
CA VAL A 21 1.04 16.52 12.90
C VAL A 21 1.18 17.94 13.44
N VAL A 22 0.18 18.78 13.21
CA VAL A 22 0.03 20.07 13.89
C VAL A 22 -0.84 19.79 15.12
N ASP A 23 -0.38 20.16 16.32
CA ASP A 23 -1.12 20.01 17.59
C ASP A 23 -1.57 18.58 17.97
N GLY A 24 -0.78 17.57 17.60
CA GLY A 24 -1.02 16.19 18.02
C GLY A 24 -2.14 15.45 17.29
N LYS A 25 -2.83 16.08 16.33
CA LYS A 25 -3.93 15.45 15.55
C LYS A 25 -3.98 15.96 14.10
N ASP A 26 -3.77 15.07 13.14
CA ASP A 26 -4.18 15.31 11.74
C ASP A 26 -5.59 14.73 11.52
N GLY A 27 -6.58 15.60 11.30
CA GLY A 27 -7.97 15.18 11.03
C GLY A 27 -8.09 14.24 9.83
N SER A 28 -7.16 14.31 8.86
CA SER A 28 -7.14 13.42 7.70
C SER A 28 -6.81 11.98 8.06
N ILE A 29 -5.85 11.75 8.96
CA ILE A 29 -5.49 10.38 9.35
C ILE A 29 -6.51 9.78 10.31
N LEU A 30 -7.12 10.62 11.16
CA LEU A 30 -8.21 10.22 12.05
C LEU A 30 -9.42 9.73 11.26
N GLY A 31 -9.87 10.51 10.27
CA GLY A 31 -10.98 10.09 9.40
C GLY A 31 -10.66 8.80 8.62
N GLN A 32 -9.39 8.60 8.23
CA GLN A 32 -8.98 7.35 7.61
C GLN A 32 -9.11 6.16 8.55
N ARG A 33 -8.60 6.30 9.77
CA ARG A 33 -8.68 5.26 10.79
C ARG A 33 -10.13 4.95 11.15
N GLU A 34 -10.97 5.97 11.36
CA GLU A 34 -12.39 5.80 11.67
C GLU A 34 -13.13 5.02 10.58
N LEU A 35 -12.89 5.37 9.31
CA LEU A 35 -13.47 4.62 8.18
C LEU A 35 -13.02 3.15 8.21
N CYS A 36 -11.73 2.88 8.36
CA CYS A 36 -11.22 1.51 8.43
C CYS A 36 -11.77 0.74 9.64
N MET A 37 -11.89 1.37 10.80
CA MET A 37 -12.50 0.77 12.00
C MET A 37 -13.97 0.43 11.77
N GLN A 38 -14.73 1.32 11.11
CA GLN A 38 -16.12 1.07 10.76
C GLN A 38 -16.24 -0.08 9.76
N THR A 39 -15.37 -0.13 8.75
CA THR A 39 -15.29 -1.25 7.81
C THR A 39 -14.99 -2.57 8.52
N ALA A 40 -14.00 -2.60 9.42
CA ALA A 40 -13.69 -3.79 10.22
C ALA A 40 -14.92 -4.27 11.01
N LYS A 41 -15.62 -3.35 11.69
CA LYS A 41 -16.83 -3.65 12.44
C LYS A 41 -17.93 -4.23 11.54
N ASN A 42 -18.16 -3.64 10.37
CA ASN A 42 -19.20 -4.09 9.43
C ASN A 42 -18.93 -5.49 8.89
N PHE A 43 -17.66 -5.86 8.70
CA PHE A 43 -17.26 -7.19 8.25
C PHE A 43 -16.99 -8.19 9.40
N GLY A 44 -17.13 -7.77 10.66
CA GLY A 44 -16.87 -8.63 11.82
C GLY A 44 -15.38 -8.97 12.01
N TYR A 45 -14.48 -8.12 11.54
CA TYR A 45 -13.03 -8.32 11.69
C TYR A 45 -12.55 -7.84 13.06
N GLU A 46 -11.62 -8.58 13.65
CA GLU A 46 -10.88 -8.18 14.85
C GLU A 46 -9.69 -7.31 14.45
N VAL A 47 -9.66 -6.05 14.90
CA VAL A 47 -8.54 -5.15 14.65
C VAL A 47 -7.43 -5.44 15.66
N ILE A 48 -6.33 -6.01 15.19
CA ILE A 48 -5.18 -6.42 16.02
C ILE A 48 -4.01 -5.42 15.96
N GLY A 49 -4.12 -4.38 15.13
CA GLY A 49 -3.10 -3.34 15.03
C GLY A 49 -3.49 -2.19 14.10
N THR A 50 -2.96 -1.01 14.38
CA THR A 50 -3.10 0.19 13.54
C THR A 50 -1.73 0.82 13.34
N TYR A 51 -1.41 1.14 12.10
CA TYR A 51 -0.09 1.61 11.67
C TYR A 51 -0.24 2.87 10.84
N GLU A 52 0.56 3.87 11.14
CA GLU A 52 0.38 5.22 10.60
C GLU A 52 1.70 5.80 10.14
N ASP A 53 1.68 6.52 9.01
CA ASP A 53 2.83 7.25 8.50
C ASP A 53 2.45 8.71 8.19
N TYR A 54 3.22 9.64 8.74
CA TYR A 54 3.03 11.09 8.63
C TYR A 54 4.13 11.71 7.77
N GLY A 55 3.74 12.48 6.75
CA GLY A 55 4.64 13.14 5.81
C GLY A 55 4.98 14.58 6.15
N THR A 56 6.14 15.04 5.70
CA THR A 56 6.46 16.46 5.60
C THR A 56 6.29 16.87 4.15
N SER A 57 5.50 17.91 3.87
CA SER A 57 5.39 18.49 2.52
C SER A 57 6.79 18.79 1.97
N GLY A 58 7.19 18.13 0.88
CA GLY A 58 8.48 18.35 0.21
C GLY A 58 9.62 17.37 0.55
N HIS A 59 9.45 16.44 1.50
CA HIS A 59 10.46 15.41 1.81
C HIS A 59 9.89 13.99 1.71
N SER A 60 10.74 13.04 1.27
CA SER A 60 10.37 11.61 1.24
C SER A 60 10.00 11.15 2.64
N THR A 61 8.72 10.82 2.84
CA THR A 61 8.21 10.31 4.11
C THR A 61 8.89 8.98 4.45
N LYS A 62 9.57 8.90 5.60
CA LYS A 62 10.06 7.63 6.13
C LYS A 62 8.84 6.80 6.56
N ARG A 63 8.58 5.69 5.85
CA ARG A 63 7.40 4.83 6.06
C ARG A 63 7.59 3.86 7.23
N THR A 64 7.87 4.39 8.41
CA THR A 64 8.14 3.58 9.61
C THR A 64 6.92 2.79 10.08
N GLY A 65 5.71 3.33 9.93
CA GLY A 65 4.45 2.64 10.18
C GLY A 65 4.28 1.44 9.26
N LEU A 66 4.55 1.60 7.96
CA LEU A 66 4.58 0.47 7.02
C LEU A 66 5.62 -0.58 7.43
N THR A 67 6.82 -0.18 7.85
CA THR A 67 7.84 -1.15 8.28
C THR A 67 7.37 -1.95 9.50
N LYS A 68 6.72 -1.30 10.49
CA LYS A 68 6.14 -1.98 11.65
C LYS A 68 5.02 -2.93 11.25
N LEU A 69 4.14 -2.50 10.34
CA LEU A 69 3.09 -3.33 9.76
C LEU A 69 3.69 -4.59 9.10
N LEU A 70 4.72 -4.44 8.26
CA LEU A 70 5.39 -5.57 7.62
C LEU A 70 6.05 -6.52 8.62
N ASN A 71 6.52 -6.01 9.76
CA ASN A 71 7.04 -6.85 10.84
C ASN A 71 5.92 -7.59 11.61
N GLN A 72 4.73 -7.02 11.73
CA GLN A 72 3.56 -7.71 12.32
C GLN A 72 3.27 -9.02 11.58
N TYR A 73 3.30 -8.99 10.25
CA TYR A 73 3.07 -10.17 9.41
C TYR A 73 4.14 -11.27 9.59
N LYS A 74 5.33 -10.93 10.09
CA LYS A 74 6.35 -11.92 10.45
C LYS A 74 6.12 -12.56 11.81
N GLN A 75 5.37 -11.89 12.68
CA GLN A 75 5.11 -12.35 14.05
C GLN A 75 3.85 -13.20 14.12
N GLN A 76 2.82 -12.87 13.34
CA GLN A 76 1.58 -13.64 13.29
C GLN A 76 0.85 -13.49 11.95
N GLN A 77 0.03 -14.49 11.66
CA GLN A 77 -0.88 -14.48 10.52
C GLN A 77 -1.95 -13.39 10.69
N VAL A 78 -2.21 -12.64 9.62
CA VAL A 78 -3.25 -11.61 9.58
C VAL A 78 -4.07 -11.79 8.31
N ASP A 79 -5.38 -11.88 8.42
CA ASP A 79 -6.24 -12.16 7.26
C ASP A 79 -6.38 -10.95 6.33
N TYR A 80 -6.51 -9.74 6.89
CA TYR A 80 -6.85 -8.55 6.12
C TYR A 80 -5.97 -7.32 6.43
N LEU A 81 -5.61 -6.57 5.40
CA LEU A 81 -5.07 -5.22 5.49
C LEU A 81 -6.15 -4.23 5.07
N LEU A 82 -6.61 -3.39 5.99
CA LEU A 82 -7.55 -2.32 5.69
C LEU A 82 -6.80 -1.02 5.42
N VAL A 83 -7.13 -0.38 4.30
CA VAL A 83 -6.68 0.97 3.95
C VAL A 83 -7.86 1.74 3.38
N THR A 84 -7.91 3.05 3.55
CA THR A 84 -9.02 3.82 2.94
C THR A 84 -9.02 3.77 1.43
N HIS A 85 -7.83 3.87 0.83
CA HIS A 85 -7.60 3.80 -0.60
C HIS A 85 -6.20 3.22 -0.87
N ILE A 86 -6.01 2.59 -2.04
CA ILE A 86 -4.75 1.91 -2.39
C ILE A 86 -3.56 2.88 -2.41
N ASP A 87 -3.78 4.13 -2.80
CA ASP A 87 -2.74 5.17 -2.81
C ASP A 87 -2.20 5.48 -1.40
N ARG A 88 -2.91 5.15 -0.32
CA ARG A 88 -2.38 5.25 1.04
C ARG A 88 -1.34 4.16 1.30
N PHE A 89 -1.60 2.95 0.82
CA PHE A 89 -0.69 1.81 0.92
C PHE A 89 0.50 1.86 -0.06
N ALA A 90 0.28 2.26 -1.29
CA ALA A 90 1.29 2.25 -2.35
C ALA A 90 1.39 3.61 -3.04
N ARG A 91 2.61 4.05 -3.38
CA ARG A 91 2.82 5.36 -4.04
C ARG A 91 2.55 5.31 -5.55
N ASN A 92 2.64 4.14 -6.14
CA ASN A 92 2.36 3.85 -7.55
C ASN A 92 2.13 2.34 -7.70
N ILE A 93 1.89 1.90 -8.93
CA ILE A 93 1.54 0.49 -9.18
C ILE A 93 2.72 -0.46 -8.98
N ALA A 94 3.94 -0.04 -9.31
CA ALA A 94 5.14 -0.81 -9.05
C ALA A 94 5.37 -1.01 -7.54
N ASP A 95 5.16 0.04 -6.73
CA ASP A 95 5.20 -0.01 -5.26
C ASP A 95 4.10 -0.94 -4.72
N TYR A 96 2.90 -0.92 -5.31
CA TYR A 96 1.81 -1.82 -4.94
C TYR A 96 2.21 -3.29 -5.13
N PHE A 97 2.70 -3.66 -6.31
CA PHE A 97 3.11 -5.06 -6.57
C PHE A 97 4.28 -5.50 -5.71
N LYS A 98 5.26 -4.63 -5.47
CA LYS A 98 6.37 -4.92 -4.56
C LYS A 98 5.88 -5.19 -3.13
N LEU A 99 4.98 -4.35 -2.61
CA LEU A 99 4.42 -4.54 -1.28
C LEU A 99 3.52 -5.79 -1.23
N LYS A 100 2.75 -6.04 -2.27
CA LYS A 100 1.90 -7.24 -2.40
C LYS A 100 2.74 -8.51 -2.42
N GLU A 101 3.88 -8.52 -3.10
CA GLU A 101 4.84 -9.63 -3.08
C GLU A 101 5.38 -9.90 -1.68
N GLN A 102 5.67 -8.84 -0.91
CA GLN A 102 6.06 -8.98 0.51
C GLN A 102 4.96 -9.60 1.38
N LEU A 103 3.69 -9.37 1.02
CA LEU A 103 2.51 -9.96 1.68
C LEU A 103 2.08 -11.31 1.07
N ALA A 104 2.63 -11.73 -0.07
CA ALA A 104 2.23 -12.96 -0.74
C ALA A 104 2.51 -14.21 0.12
N GLN A 105 3.52 -14.12 0.99
CA GLN A 105 3.85 -15.17 1.95
C GLN A 105 2.83 -15.30 3.09
N THR A 106 1.98 -14.29 3.31
CA THR A 106 1.10 -14.20 4.48
C THR A 106 -0.36 -14.41 4.12
N ASN A 107 -0.71 -14.80 2.88
CA ASN A 107 -2.09 -15.00 2.41
C ASN A 107 -3.06 -13.86 2.78
N THR A 108 -2.52 -12.65 3.01
CA THR A 108 -3.27 -11.48 3.49
C THR A 108 -3.97 -10.80 2.33
N LYS A 109 -5.23 -10.42 2.55
CA LYS A 109 -6.04 -9.72 1.55
C LYS A 109 -6.04 -8.23 1.82
N ILE A 110 -5.77 -7.43 0.80
CA ILE A 110 -5.84 -5.96 0.90
C ILE A 110 -7.28 -5.54 0.60
N VAL A 111 -7.87 -4.71 1.49
CA VAL A 111 -9.23 -4.20 1.37
C VAL A 111 -9.19 -2.68 1.36
N PRO A 112 -9.45 -2.04 0.20
CA PRO A 112 -9.70 -0.60 0.15
C PRO A 112 -11.11 -0.30 0.68
N CYS A 113 -11.22 0.39 1.80
CA CYS A 113 -12.48 0.61 2.52
C CYS A 113 -13.49 1.46 1.73
N LEU A 114 -13.04 2.34 0.83
CA LEU A 114 -13.92 3.12 -0.03
C LEU A 114 -14.46 2.32 -1.22
N GLN A 115 -13.80 1.23 -1.61
CA GLN A 115 -14.21 0.34 -2.71
C GLN A 115 -14.00 -1.13 -2.34
N PRO A 116 -14.69 -1.68 -1.32
CA PRO A 116 -14.46 -3.04 -0.85
C PRO A 116 -14.64 -4.11 -1.94
N GLU A 117 -15.46 -3.85 -2.96
CA GLU A 117 -15.70 -4.70 -4.13
C GLU A 117 -14.45 -4.92 -5.01
N LEU A 118 -13.44 -4.06 -4.90
CA LEU A 118 -12.16 -4.22 -5.58
C LEU A 118 -11.24 -5.20 -4.86
N ALA A 119 -11.51 -5.51 -3.59
CA ALA A 119 -10.69 -6.42 -2.81
C ALA A 119 -10.69 -7.83 -3.43
N ASN A 120 -9.52 -8.30 -3.88
CA ASN A 120 -9.33 -9.61 -4.51
C ASN A 120 -10.16 -9.82 -5.79
N ASN A 121 -10.50 -8.76 -6.50
CA ASN A 121 -11.22 -8.88 -7.77
C ASN A 121 -10.23 -9.26 -8.90
N PRO A 122 -10.35 -10.45 -9.53
CA PRO A 122 -9.39 -10.90 -10.53
C PRO A 122 -9.28 -9.99 -11.76
N LEU A 123 -10.38 -9.33 -12.16
CA LEU A 123 -10.36 -8.38 -13.27
C LEU A 123 -9.53 -7.15 -12.91
N PHE A 124 -9.75 -6.59 -11.72
CA PHE A 124 -8.99 -5.43 -11.25
C PHE A 124 -7.50 -5.73 -11.12
N GLU A 125 -7.17 -6.90 -10.59
CA GLU A 125 -5.79 -7.38 -10.51
C GLU A 125 -5.16 -7.56 -11.89
N SER A 126 -5.91 -8.08 -12.86
CA SER A 126 -5.45 -8.26 -14.23
C SER A 126 -5.14 -6.91 -14.90
N ILE A 127 -6.03 -5.93 -14.75
CA ILE A 127 -5.81 -4.56 -15.24
C ILE A 127 -4.56 -3.95 -14.58
N PHE A 128 -4.41 -4.13 -13.27
CA PHE A 128 -3.23 -3.63 -12.57
C PHE A 128 -1.93 -4.26 -13.07
N MET A 129 -1.92 -5.58 -13.29
CA MET A 129 -0.76 -6.28 -13.84
C MET A 129 -0.39 -5.75 -15.24
N SER A 130 -1.38 -5.54 -16.11
CA SER A 130 -1.15 -4.96 -17.44
C SER A 130 -0.54 -3.56 -17.37
N VAL A 131 -1.04 -2.70 -16.48
CA VAL A 131 -0.50 -1.34 -16.29
C VAL A 131 0.92 -1.39 -15.72
N ALA A 132 1.21 -2.27 -14.76
CA ALA A 132 2.55 -2.41 -14.19
C ALA A 132 3.58 -2.91 -15.21
N GLN A 133 3.19 -3.86 -16.06
CA GLN A 133 4.04 -4.31 -17.17
C GLN A 133 4.34 -3.17 -18.13
N TRP A 134 3.31 -2.41 -18.53
CA TRP A 134 3.47 -1.25 -19.41
C TRP A 134 4.39 -0.18 -18.82
N GLU A 135 4.26 0.16 -17.53
CA GLU A 135 5.16 1.12 -16.87
C GLU A 135 6.63 0.64 -16.88
N SER A 136 6.87 -0.65 -16.66
CA SER A 136 8.21 -1.24 -16.68
C SER A 136 8.84 -1.15 -18.08
N GLU A 137 8.07 -1.49 -19.12
CA GLU A 137 8.49 -1.38 -20.52
C GLU A 137 8.80 0.08 -20.90
N GLU A 138 7.92 1.01 -20.52
CA GLU A 138 8.07 2.44 -20.78
C GLU A 138 9.29 3.03 -20.05
N HIS A 139 9.54 2.60 -18.81
CA HIS A 139 10.73 3.00 -18.05
C HIS A 139 12.03 2.51 -18.71
N SER A 140 12.05 1.27 -19.18
CA SER A 140 13.17 0.69 -19.94
C SER A 140 13.41 1.48 -21.25
N ARG A 141 12.34 1.78 -21.99
CA ARG A 141 12.39 2.58 -23.22
C ARG A 141 12.98 3.97 -22.97
N ARG A 142 12.51 4.68 -21.93
CA ARG A 142 13.01 6.00 -21.54
C ARG A 142 14.49 5.96 -21.15
N THR A 143 14.90 4.94 -20.41
CA THR A 143 16.31 4.76 -20.00
C THR A 143 17.23 4.57 -21.21
N LYS A 144 16.85 3.71 -22.17
CA LYS A 144 17.60 3.51 -23.41
C LYS A 144 17.72 4.81 -24.22
N LEU A 145 16.61 5.55 -24.37
CA LEU A 145 16.62 6.85 -25.05
C LEU A 145 17.50 7.88 -24.34
N GLY A 146 17.51 7.90 -23.00
CA GLY A 146 18.38 8.77 -22.21
C GLY A 146 19.87 8.47 -22.46
N ILE A 147 20.24 7.19 -22.54
CA ILE A 147 21.62 6.76 -22.84
C ILE A 147 22.02 7.17 -24.27
N ILE A 148 21.15 6.95 -25.26
CA ILE A 148 21.40 7.35 -26.66
C ILE A 148 21.61 8.87 -26.74
N LYS A 149 20.69 9.66 -26.18
CA LYS A 149 20.80 11.13 -26.15
C LYS A 149 22.03 11.64 -25.39
N ARG A 150 22.53 10.89 -24.39
CA ARG A 150 23.77 11.22 -23.69
C ARG A 150 24.98 10.93 -24.59
N LYS A 151 25.03 9.79 -25.26
CA LYS A 151 26.10 9.45 -26.23
C LYS A 151 26.16 10.46 -27.36
N GLU A 152 25.03 10.83 -27.95
CA GLU A 152 24.93 11.85 -29.00
C GLU A 152 25.45 13.23 -28.53
N ARG A 153 25.07 13.65 -27.30
CA ARG A 153 25.59 14.90 -26.71
C ARG A 153 27.09 14.85 -26.47
N MET A 154 27.62 13.74 -25.97
CA MET A 154 29.08 13.57 -25.78
C MET A 154 29.83 13.55 -27.10
N ALA A 155 29.27 12.98 -28.16
CA ALA A 155 29.86 13.04 -29.51
C ALA A 155 29.81 14.45 -30.12
N LYS A 156 28.76 15.23 -29.82
CA LYS A 156 28.55 16.58 -30.39
C LYS A 156 29.30 17.70 -29.64
N TYR A 157 29.45 17.58 -28.32
CA TYR A 157 30.01 18.63 -27.45
C TYR A 157 31.25 18.16 -26.67
N GLY A 158 31.73 16.94 -26.90
CA GLY A 158 33.03 16.46 -26.41
C GLY A 158 34.17 16.95 -27.31
N LYS A 159 34.44 18.26 -27.26
CA LYS A 159 35.70 18.91 -27.64
C LYS A 159 36.00 19.99 -26.60
#